data_AF-A0A368W5T9-F1
#
_entry.id   AF-A0A368W5T9-F1
#
_cell.length_a   1.000
_cell.length_b   1.000
_cell.length_c   1.000
_cell.angle_alpha   90.00
_cell.angle_beta   90.00
_cell.angle_gamma   90.00
#
_symmetry.space_group_name_H-M   'P 1'
#
loop_
_entity.id
_entity.type
_entity.pdbx_description
1 polymer ?
#
loop_
_entity_poly.entity_id
_entity_poly.type
_entity_poly.pdbx_seq_one_letter_code
_entity_poly.pdbx_strand_id
1 'polypeptide(L)'
;MQCNYDLFHKTCSGFPVKLFGRGNEGLPESAGELDYEQLKQELRENRVFFYTGVTSYTLGFIEAFMTGIPIVSIGEKLGNHEFYKQQTFEIQEIIENGKEGIVSDDIQELRIPEMFSHPFRKILVTCSENI
;
A
#
# COMPACT_ATOMS: atom_id res chain seq x y z
N MET A 1 10.54 9.46 8.42
CA MET A 1 9.55 9.55 7.32
C MET A 1 10.20 8.96 6.06
N GLN A 2 10.25 7.63 5.94
CA GLN A 2 11.14 6.99 4.95
C GLN A 2 10.56 5.66 4.41
N CYS A 3 9.30 5.70 3.98
CA CYS A 3 8.65 4.61 3.24
C CYS A 3 7.99 5.15 1.97
N ASN A 4 8.79 5.65 1.03
CA ASN A 4 8.34 6.11 -0.30
C ASN A 4 7.11 7.05 -0.27
N TYR A 5 7.02 7.94 0.72
CA TYR A 5 5.85 8.81 0.94
C TYR A 5 5.56 9.73 -0.26
N ASP A 6 6.60 10.29 -0.90
CA ASP A 6 6.45 11.12 -2.10
C ASP A 6 5.86 10.34 -3.27
N LEU A 7 6.23 9.07 -3.42
CA LEU A 7 5.67 8.19 -4.43
C LEU A 7 4.21 7.92 -4.12
N PHE A 8 3.92 7.52 -2.89
CA PHE A 8 2.56 7.28 -2.41
C PHE A 8 1.64 8.49 -2.69
N HIS A 9 2.06 9.70 -2.30
CA HIS A 9 1.30 10.92 -2.48
C HIS A 9 1.09 11.26 -3.98
N LYS A 10 2.10 11.04 -4.83
CA LYS A 10 1.97 11.24 -6.29
C LYS A 10 0.99 10.25 -6.91
N THR A 11 1.03 8.99 -6.50
CA THR A 11 0.16 7.92 -7.03
C THR A 11 -1.29 8.12 -6.61
N CYS A 12 -1.52 8.55 -5.37
CA CYS A 12 -2.87 8.70 -4.81
C CYS A 12 -3.48 10.09 -5.01
N SER A 13 -2.77 11.00 -5.68
CA SER A 13 -3.25 12.35 -5.97
C SER A 13 -4.59 12.32 -6.72
N GLY A 14 -5.58 13.05 -6.20
CA GLY A 14 -6.94 13.10 -6.74
C GLY A 14 -7.91 12.06 -6.16
N PHE A 15 -7.47 11.22 -5.23
CA PHE A 15 -8.31 10.22 -4.56
C PHE A 15 -8.41 10.46 -3.05
N PRO A 16 -9.52 10.05 -2.41
CA PRO A 16 -9.62 10.07 -0.96
C PRO A 16 -8.76 8.96 -0.34
N VAL A 17 -7.87 9.36 0.56
CA VAL A 17 -6.89 8.49 1.25
C VAL A 17 -7.17 8.46 2.75
N LYS A 18 -6.91 7.32 3.39
CA LYS A 18 -6.64 7.21 4.82
C LYS A 18 -5.24 6.62 5.04
N LEU A 19 -4.43 7.29 5.84
CA LEU A 19 -3.11 6.83 6.28
C LEU A 19 -3.16 6.48 7.76
N PHE A 20 -2.93 5.21 8.08
CA PHE A 20 -2.92 4.71 9.45
C PHE A 20 -1.51 4.31 9.89
N GLY A 21 -1.30 4.36 11.21
CA GLY A 21 -0.05 4.01 11.86
C GLY A 21 0.60 5.19 12.58
N ARG A 22 1.49 4.86 13.52
CA ARG A 22 2.23 5.84 14.34
C ARG A 22 3.13 6.73 13.49
N GLY A 23 3.28 7.99 13.91
CA GLY A 23 4.20 8.94 13.27
C GLY A 23 3.62 9.65 12.06
N ASN A 24 2.31 9.49 11.80
CA ASN A 24 1.58 10.17 10.72
C ASN A 24 0.78 11.38 11.21
N GLU A 25 0.79 11.72 12.50
CA GLU A 25 -0.14 12.68 13.14
C GLU A 25 -0.07 14.11 12.56
N GLY A 26 1.00 14.45 11.85
CA GLY A 26 1.19 15.73 11.18
C GLY A 26 0.68 15.79 9.74
N LEU A 27 0.14 14.70 9.19
CA LEU A 27 -0.25 14.59 7.78
C LEU A 27 -1.76 14.77 7.59
N PRO A 28 -2.21 15.44 6.51
CA PRO A 28 -3.63 15.69 6.29
C PRO A 28 -4.47 14.42 6.07
N GLU A 29 -3.85 13.36 5.55
CA GLU A 29 -4.47 12.04 5.35
C GLU A 29 -4.42 11.13 6.58
N SER A 30 -3.81 11.59 7.69
CA SER A 30 -3.67 10.81 8.92
C SER A 30 -5.03 10.45 9.51
N ALA A 31 -5.23 9.16 9.75
CA ALA A 31 -6.44 8.60 10.32
C ALA A 31 -6.20 7.90 11.67
N GLY A 32 -5.00 8.04 12.23
CA GLY A 32 -4.62 7.54 13.56
C GLY A 32 -4.09 6.10 13.56
N GLU A 33 -4.11 5.49 14.74
CA GLU A 33 -3.78 4.06 14.93
C GLU A 33 -5.04 3.21 14.87
N LEU A 34 -4.89 1.97 14.39
CA LEU A 34 -5.96 0.98 14.35
C LEU A 34 -5.70 -0.12 15.36
N ASP A 35 -6.74 -0.55 16.07
CA ASP A 35 -6.75 -1.85 16.71
C ASP A 35 -6.99 -2.97 15.67
N TYR A 36 -6.91 -4.22 16.12
CA TYR A 36 -7.04 -5.39 15.26
C TYR A 36 -8.42 -5.50 14.57
N GLU A 37 -9.52 -5.17 15.25
CA GLU A 37 -10.85 -5.27 14.64
C GLU A 37 -11.08 -4.11 13.66
N GLN A 38 -10.59 -2.92 14.00
CA GLN A 38 -10.63 -1.77 13.10
C GLN A 38 -9.79 -2.01 11.85
N LEU A 39 -8.60 -2.64 11.98
CA LEU A 39 -7.78 -3.01 10.82
C LEU A 39 -8.54 -3.93 9.85
N LYS A 40 -9.18 -4.98 10.35
CA LYS A 40 -10.00 -5.86 9.50
C LYS A 40 -11.16 -5.11 8.84
N GLN A 41 -11.80 -4.20 9.58
CA GLN A 41 -12.90 -3.41 9.05
C GLN A 41 -12.40 -2.51 7.90
N GLU A 42 -11.32 -1.77 8.12
CA GLU A 42 -10.73 -0.91 7.10
C GLU A 42 -10.26 -1.73 5.88
N LEU A 43 -9.64 -2.90 6.07
CA LEU A 43 -9.25 -3.77 4.95
C LEU A 43 -10.44 -4.25 4.10
N ARG A 44 -11.64 -4.40 4.68
CA ARG A 44 -12.85 -4.80 3.93
C ARG A 44 -13.55 -3.63 3.26
N GLU A 45 -13.48 -2.44 3.85
CA GLU A 45 -14.23 -1.26 3.43
C GLU A 45 -13.49 -0.40 2.41
N ASN A 46 -12.16 -0.44 2.41
CA ASN A 46 -11.35 0.33 1.47
C ASN A 46 -11.26 -0.36 0.10
N ARG A 47 -10.85 0.42 -0.91
CA ARG A 47 -10.75 -0.03 -2.31
C ARG A 47 -9.51 -0.83 -2.58
N VAL A 48 -8.39 -0.31 -2.09
CA VAL A 48 -7.05 -0.81 -2.37
C VAL A 48 -6.21 -0.61 -1.13
N PHE A 49 -5.26 -1.52 -0.95
CA PHE A 49 -4.20 -1.42 0.03
C PHE A 49 -2.91 -1.02 -0.69
N PHE A 50 -2.29 0.10 -0.29
CA PHE A 50 -1.05 0.57 -0.91
C PHE A 50 0.17 0.06 -0.12
N TYR A 51 1.01 -0.74 -0.78
CA TYR A 51 2.19 -1.35 -0.17
C TYR A 51 3.48 -0.72 -0.71
N THR A 52 4.21 -0.01 0.16
CA THR A 52 5.45 0.69 -0.19
C THR A 52 6.66 0.27 0.64
N GLY A 53 6.60 -0.93 1.25
CA GLY A 53 7.69 -1.46 2.05
C GLY A 53 9.01 -1.52 1.27
N VAL A 54 10.14 -1.39 1.97
CA VAL A 54 11.50 -1.50 1.41
C VAL A 54 12.17 -2.84 1.75
N THR A 55 11.34 -3.84 2.09
CA THR A 55 11.74 -5.18 2.55
C THR A 55 10.79 -6.24 2.00
N SER A 56 11.06 -7.52 2.25
CA SER A 56 10.12 -8.65 2.05
C SER A 56 8.71 -8.34 2.54
N TYR A 57 7.72 -9.08 2.00
CA TYR A 57 6.32 -8.89 2.39
C TYR A 57 6.13 -8.97 3.90
N THR A 58 5.43 -7.98 4.45
CA THR A 58 5.21 -7.86 5.89
C THR A 58 3.88 -8.50 6.31
N LEU A 59 3.65 -8.59 7.62
CA LEU A 59 2.36 -9.05 8.15
C LEU A 59 1.19 -8.23 7.59
N GLY A 60 1.33 -6.90 7.49
CA GLY A 60 0.28 -6.04 6.92
C GLY A 60 -0.04 -6.35 5.47
N PHE A 61 0.94 -6.77 4.66
CA PHE A 61 0.69 -7.27 3.31
C PHE A 61 -0.11 -8.56 3.34
N ILE A 62 0.28 -9.54 4.17
CA ILE A 62 -0.40 -10.83 4.28
C ILE A 62 -1.85 -10.64 4.73
N GLU A 63 -2.07 -9.81 5.75
CA GLU A 63 -3.40 -9.50 6.27
C GLU A 63 -4.28 -8.86 5.21
N ALA A 64 -3.75 -7.88 4.45
CA ALA A 64 -4.47 -7.29 3.33
C ALA A 64 -4.79 -8.35 2.27
N PHE A 65 -3.79 -9.11 1.81
CA PHE A 65 -3.94 -10.12 0.78
C PHE A 65 -5.00 -11.18 1.14
N MET A 66 -5.04 -11.61 2.40
CA MET A 66 -6.03 -12.58 2.90
C MET A 66 -7.48 -12.06 2.89
N THR A 67 -7.69 -10.74 2.85
CA THR A 67 -9.04 -10.16 2.73
C THR A 67 -9.53 -10.07 1.29
N GLY A 68 -8.64 -10.26 0.31
CA GLY A 68 -8.94 -10.07 -1.11
C GLY A 68 -9.05 -8.60 -1.52
N ILE A 69 -8.63 -7.64 -0.66
CA ILE A 69 -8.49 -6.24 -1.09
C ILE A 69 -7.41 -6.16 -2.17
N PRO A 70 -7.67 -5.48 -3.30
CA PRO A 70 -6.65 -5.26 -4.31
C PRO A 70 -5.43 -4.53 -3.74
N ILE A 71 -4.23 -5.03 -4.04
CA ILE A 71 -2.99 -4.41 -3.57
C ILE A 71 -2.34 -3.60 -4.68
N VAL A 72 -1.95 -2.37 -4.39
CA VAL A 72 -1.10 -1.57 -5.26
C VAL A 72 0.28 -1.49 -4.62
N SER A 73 1.30 -2.02 -5.28
CA SER A 73 2.65 -2.10 -4.76
C SER A 73 3.65 -1.51 -5.73
N ILE A 74 4.72 -0.93 -5.20
CA ILE A 74 5.92 -0.67 -6.00
C ILE A 74 6.56 -1.99 -6.45
N GLY A 75 7.37 -1.94 -7.50
CA GLY A 75 8.16 -3.06 -8.01
C GLY A 75 9.48 -3.25 -7.28
N GLU A 76 10.24 -4.26 -7.71
CA GLU A 76 11.49 -4.68 -7.08
C GLU A 76 12.60 -3.63 -7.17
N LYS A 77 12.62 -2.75 -8.18
CA LYS A 77 13.67 -1.74 -8.31
C LYS A 77 13.51 -0.63 -7.29
N LEU A 78 12.26 -0.29 -6.96
CA LEU A 78 11.92 0.70 -5.93
C LEU A 78 11.83 0.08 -4.53
N GLY A 79 11.48 -1.21 -4.45
CA GLY A 79 11.31 -1.93 -3.19
C GLY A 79 12.61 -2.51 -2.62
N ASN A 80 13.61 -2.81 -3.46
CA ASN A 80 14.93 -3.24 -2.99
C ASN A 80 15.84 -2.04 -2.71
N HIS A 81 16.66 -2.16 -1.67
CA HIS A 81 17.62 -1.13 -1.32
C HIS A 81 18.80 -1.09 -2.31
N GLU A 82 19.08 0.07 -2.90
CA GLU A 82 20.10 0.26 -3.95
C GLU A 82 21.49 -0.25 -3.54
N PHE A 83 21.86 -0.08 -2.26
CA PHE A 83 23.20 -0.43 -1.77
C PHE A 83 23.33 -1.87 -1.23
N TYR A 84 22.22 -2.55 -0.92
CA TYR A 84 22.28 -3.92 -0.39
C TYR A 84 21.98 -4.91 -1.51
N LYS A 85 22.89 -5.87 -1.72
CA LYS A 85 22.73 -6.88 -2.78
C LYS A 85 21.58 -7.88 -2.53
N GLN A 86 20.95 -7.83 -1.36
CA GLN A 86 19.82 -8.67 -1.02
C GLN A 86 18.59 -8.17 -1.77
N GLN A 87 18.22 -8.88 -2.83
CA GLN A 87 17.00 -8.64 -3.61
C GLN A 87 15.88 -9.45 -2.95
N THR A 88 15.25 -8.87 -1.93
CA THR A 88 14.27 -9.56 -1.06
C THR A 88 12.84 -9.07 -1.26
N PHE A 89 12.65 -8.05 -2.08
CA PHE A 89 11.34 -7.58 -2.47
C PHE A 89 10.77 -8.50 -3.56
N GLU A 90 9.77 -9.30 -3.19
CA GLU A 90 9.24 -10.43 -3.96
C GLU A 90 7.74 -10.29 -4.30
N ILE A 91 7.17 -9.10 -4.11
CA ILE A 91 5.72 -8.86 -4.30
C ILE A 91 5.26 -9.16 -5.73
N GLN A 92 6.11 -8.90 -6.72
CA GLN A 92 5.90 -9.21 -8.14
C GLN A 92 5.78 -10.71 -8.42
N GLU A 93 6.23 -11.58 -7.52
CA GLU A 93 6.08 -13.04 -7.63
C GLU A 93 4.75 -13.53 -7.03
N ILE A 94 4.09 -12.69 -6.22
CA ILE A 94 2.86 -13.02 -5.49
C ILE A 94 1.62 -12.44 -6.19
N ILE A 95 1.73 -11.22 -6.73
CA ILE A 95 0.61 -10.51 -7.37
C ILE A 95 0.67 -10.67 -8.89
N GLU A 96 -0.41 -11.13 -9.49
CA GLU A 96 -0.61 -11.06 -10.93
C GLU A 96 -1.35 -9.75 -11.28
N ASN A 97 -0.71 -8.91 -12.10
CA ASN A 97 -1.28 -7.61 -12.49
C ASN A 97 -2.65 -7.77 -13.17
N GLY A 98 -3.64 -7.04 -12.66
CA GLY A 98 -5.02 -7.09 -13.16
C GLY A 98 -5.90 -8.15 -12.49
N LYS A 99 -5.36 -8.95 -11.57
CA LYS A 99 -6.10 -9.97 -10.82
C LYS A 99 -6.13 -9.68 -9.33
N GLU A 100 -5.01 -9.84 -8.61
CA GLU A 100 -4.92 -9.52 -7.18
C GLU A 100 -4.56 -8.05 -6.92
N GLY A 101 -4.04 -7.36 -7.94
CA GLY A 101 -3.51 -6.02 -7.73
C GLY A 101 -2.73 -5.46 -8.92
N ILE A 102 -1.85 -4.50 -8.62
CA ILE A 102 -0.91 -3.89 -9.56
C ILE A 102 0.45 -3.74 -8.87
N VAL A 103 1.49 -4.19 -9.54
CA VAL A 103 2.89 -4.03 -9.17
C VAL A 103 3.64 -3.39 -10.34
N SER A 104 4.32 -2.29 -10.07
CA SER A 104 5.17 -1.61 -11.07
C SER A 104 6.21 -0.70 -10.40
N ASP A 105 7.36 -0.55 -11.06
CA ASP A 105 8.36 0.47 -10.76
C ASP A 105 8.04 1.82 -11.43
N ASP A 106 7.06 1.88 -12.35
CA ASP A 106 6.57 3.12 -12.94
C ASP A 106 5.35 3.65 -12.17
N ILE A 107 5.53 4.80 -11.53
CA ILE A 107 4.49 5.51 -10.78
C ILE A 107 3.24 5.78 -11.63
N GLN A 108 3.39 5.99 -12.95
CA GLN A 108 2.26 6.21 -13.84
C GLN A 108 1.39 4.97 -14.00
N GLU A 109 1.99 3.77 -13.96
CA GLU A 109 1.28 2.50 -14.04
C GLU A 109 0.57 2.14 -12.72
N LEU A 110 1.07 2.67 -11.60
CA LEU A 110 0.44 2.50 -10.28
C LEU A 110 -0.79 3.38 -10.06
N ARG A 111 -1.10 4.30 -10.99
CA ARG A 111 -2.32 5.12 -10.90
C ARG A 111 -3.52 4.20 -10.92
N ILE A 112 -4.29 4.26 -9.83
CA ILE A 112 -5.42 3.35 -9.57
C ILE A 112 -6.37 3.37 -10.76
N PRO A 113 -6.48 2.27 -11.52
CA PRO A 113 -7.34 2.23 -12.69
C PRO A 113 -8.81 2.42 -12.36
N GLU A 114 -9.57 2.82 -13.37
CA GLU A 114 -11.03 2.83 -13.33
C GLU A 114 -11.63 1.46 -12.96
N MET A 115 -10.88 0.36 -13.12
CA MET A 115 -11.32 -0.98 -12.72
C MET A 115 -11.60 -1.11 -11.21
N PHE A 116 -10.92 -0.30 -10.38
CA PHE A 116 -11.19 -0.21 -8.94
C PHE A 116 -12.14 0.97 -8.59
N SER A 117 -12.81 1.55 -9.61
CA SER A 117 -13.59 2.79 -9.48
C SER A 117 -14.99 2.62 -8.84
N HIS A 118 -15.09 2.06 -7.63
CA HIS A 118 -16.33 2.21 -6.83
C HIS A 118 -16.43 3.60 -6.17
N PRO A 119 -17.33 4.50 -6.60
CA PRO A 119 -17.26 5.94 -6.31
C PRO A 119 -17.25 6.34 -4.81
N PHE A 120 -17.56 5.43 -3.89
CA PHE A 120 -17.72 5.71 -2.46
C PHE A 120 -16.66 5.14 -1.51
N ARG A 121 -15.68 4.35 -1.99
CA ARG A 121 -14.66 3.73 -1.13
C ARG A 121 -13.32 4.48 -1.19
N LYS A 122 -12.54 4.44 -0.09
CA LYS A 122 -11.27 5.18 0.09
C LYS A 122 -10.04 4.28 -0.18
N ILE A 123 -8.86 4.88 -0.31
CA ILE A 123 -7.57 4.17 -0.41
C ILE A 123 -7.01 3.99 1.00
N LEU A 124 -6.61 2.77 1.32
CA LEU A 124 -5.99 2.45 2.60
C LEU A 124 -4.48 2.36 2.43
N VAL A 125 -3.75 3.10 3.26
CA VAL A 125 -2.30 2.96 3.37
C VAL A 125 -1.96 2.72 4.82
N THR A 126 -1.15 1.70 5.07
CA THR A 126 -0.56 1.47 6.38
C THR A 126 0.94 1.51 6.22
N CYS A 127 1.59 2.52 6.80
CA CYS A 127 3.02 2.45 7.03
C CYS A 127 3.23 1.56 8.25
N SER A 128 3.67 0.32 8.02
CA SER A 128 4.08 -0.58 9.08
C SER A 128 5.38 -0.07 9.72
N GLU A 129 5.26 0.60 10.87
CA GLU A 129 6.23 0.43 11.94
C GLU A 129 5.47 0.09 13.24
N ASN A 130 5.36 -1.21 13.48
CA ASN A 130 4.89 -1.89 14.69
C ASN A 130 3.39 -1.79 15.05
N ILE A 131 2.68 -2.90 14.88
CA ILE A 131 1.74 -3.36 15.92
C ILE A 131 2.58 -3.74 17.15
#